data_AF-A0A8S9HT39-F1
#
_entry.id   AF-A0A8S9HT39-F1
#
_cell.length_a   1.000
_cell.length_b   1.000
_cell.length_c   1.000
_cell.angle_alpha   90.00
_cell.angle_beta   90.00
_cell.angle_gamma   90.00
#
_symmetry.space_group_name_H-M   'P 1'
#
loop_
_entity.id
_entity.type
_entity.pdbx_description
1 polymer ?
#
loop_
_entity_poly.entity_id
_entity_poly.type
_entity_poly.pdbx_seq_one_letter_code
_entity_poly.pdbx_strand_id
1 'polypeptide(L)'
;MDASRRRGKKCPTGEGPGWICCLDCKNITKTRWDEPPYKINATGVQAPIGFKTIATSALHYNGVREYDAHSIYGFSETVATHKGLLSIEGKRPFILSRSTFVGSGKYAAHWTGDNQGTWQSLQVSISTMLNFGIFGVPMVGADICGFYPQPTEELCNRWIEVGAFYPFSRDHANYYSPRQELYQWATVAESARNALGMRYKILPYLYTLNYEAHMTGAPIARPLFFSFPEYTECYGSSRQFLLGSSLMISPVLEQGKTEVEALFPPGSWYHMFDMTQAVVSTSGKRVTLPAPLNFVNVHLYQNTILPMQQGGLISKEARTTPFNLVITFPAGASEGYATGKLYLDEDELPEMKLGNGQSTYVDFYASVGNGTVKMWSQVKEGKFALSKGWVIEKVSVLGLRGAGQASEIEINGSPVANEGKKIEVSSKEHTYVVGLEEEGENKSVMVEVKGLEILVGKDFNMSWKMGISGAN
;
A
#
# COMPACT_ATOMS: atom_id res chain seq x y z
N MET A 1 12.22 -29.33 -35.08
CA MET A 1 13.51 -28.91 -34.49
C MET A 1 14.56 -28.87 -35.59
N ASP A 2 14.92 -27.68 -36.04
CA ASP A 2 16.30 -27.41 -36.46
C ASP A 2 16.56 -25.92 -36.23
N ALA A 3 17.04 -25.57 -35.03
CA ALA A 3 17.58 -24.25 -34.76
C ALA A 3 19.05 -24.25 -35.20
N SER A 4 19.30 -24.42 -36.49
CA SER A 4 20.66 -24.31 -37.02
C SER A 4 21.10 -22.85 -36.95
N ARG A 5 22.17 -22.57 -36.20
CA ARG A 5 22.87 -21.29 -36.31
C ARG A 5 23.23 -21.10 -37.79
N ARG A 6 22.79 -20.01 -38.41
CA ARG A 6 23.23 -19.67 -39.78
C ARG A 6 24.75 -19.59 -39.80
N ARG A 7 25.42 -20.54 -40.46
CA ARG A 7 26.85 -20.43 -40.77
C ARG A 7 27.07 -19.11 -41.49
N GLY A 8 27.89 -18.23 -40.92
CA GLY A 8 28.31 -16.97 -41.54
C GLY A 8 27.63 -15.68 -41.07
N LYS A 9 26.66 -15.70 -40.15
CA LYS A 9 26.13 -14.46 -39.54
C LYS A 9 26.72 -14.23 -38.14
N LYS A 10 27.49 -13.15 -37.95
CA LYS A 10 27.83 -12.64 -36.61
C LYS A 10 26.57 -12.06 -35.98
N CYS A 11 26.10 -12.63 -34.88
CA CYS A 11 25.05 -12.00 -34.08
C CYS A 11 25.58 -10.68 -33.49
N PRO A 12 24.74 -9.65 -33.34
CA PRO A 12 25.16 -8.39 -32.72
C PRO A 12 25.73 -8.66 -31.32
N THR A 13 26.82 -7.98 -30.98
CA THR A 13 27.51 -8.09 -29.67
C THR A 13 26.80 -7.36 -28.53
N GLY A 14 25.60 -6.83 -28.77
CA GLY A 14 24.79 -6.12 -27.77
C GLY A 14 24.91 -4.59 -27.77
N GLU A 15 25.72 -4.00 -28.67
CA GLU A 15 26.06 -2.57 -28.62
C GLU A 15 25.46 -1.70 -29.75
N GLY A 16 24.43 -2.16 -30.49
CA GLY A 16 23.87 -1.41 -31.63
C GLY A 16 22.34 -1.44 -31.76
N PRO A 17 21.72 -0.42 -32.38
CA PRO A 17 20.28 -0.39 -32.64
C PRO A 17 19.96 -1.30 -33.83
N GLY A 18 19.56 -2.53 -33.55
CA GLY A 18 19.19 -3.49 -34.58
C GLY A 18 19.15 -4.92 -34.06
N TRP A 19 17.98 -5.38 -33.66
CA TRP A 19 17.73 -6.78 -33.30
C TRP A 19 17.73 -7.62 -34.58
N ILE A 20 18.91 -8.06 -35.03
CA ILE A 20 18.96 -9.13 -36.03
C ILE A 20 18.59 -10.43 -35.32
N CYS A 21 17.35 -10.91 -35.53
CA CYS A 21 16.92 -12.21 -35.05
C CYS A 21 17.81 -13.30 -35.68
N CYS A 22 18.64 -13.96 -34.84
CA CYS A 22 19.53 -15.05 -35.25
C CYS A 22 18.82 -16.41 -35.36
N LEU A 23 17.52 -16.47 -35.05
CA LEU A 23 16.68 -17.67 -35.19
C LEU A 23 16.05 -17.71 -36.59
N ASP A 24 16.02 -18.89 -37.22
CA ASP A 24 15.40 -19.05 -38.53
C ASP A 24 13.87 -19.15 -38.41
N CYS A 25 13.19 -18.00 -38.41
CA CYS A 25 11.73 -17.93 -38.35
C CYS A 25 11.03 -18.21 -39.70
N LYS A 26 11.76 -18.66 -40.74
CA LYS A 26 11.20 -18.92 -42.07
C LYS A 26 10.49 -20.27 -42.17
N ASN A 27 10.87 -21.23 -41.32
CA ASN A 27 10.25 -22.54 -41.26
C ASN A 27 9.23 -22.55 -40.12
N ILE A 28 8.15 -21.77 -40.27
CA ILE A 28 6.97 -21.92 -39.42
C ILE A 28 6.41 -23.30 -39.76
N THR A 29 6.68 -24.27 -38.90
CA THR A 29 6.09 -25.58 -39.04
C THR A 29 4.58 -25.41 -38.97
N LYS A 30 3.84 -25.83 -40.00
CA LYS A 30 2.35 -25.87 -39.96
C LYS A 30 1.89 -27.04 -39.11
N THR A 31 2.41 -27.15 -37.88
CA THR A 31 1.93 -28.17 -36.95
C THR A 31 0.57 -27.76 -36.43
N ARG A 32 -0.20 -28.74 -35.91
CA ARG A 32 -1.44 -28.47 -35.18
C ARG A 32 -1.25 -27.61 -33.92
N TRP A 33 0.00 -27.41 -33.48
CA TRP A 33 0.34 -26.59 -32.32
C TRP A 33 0.55 -25.14 -32.73
N ASP A 34 1.23 -24.92 -33.86
CA ASP A 34 1.47 -23.58 -34.40
C ASP A 34 0.18 -22.97 -34.99
N GLU A 35 -0.72 -23.82 -35.50
CA GLU A 35 -2.06 -23.47 -36.00
C GLU A 35 -3.13 -24.35 -35.30
N PRO A 36 -3.53 -24.02 -34.06
CA PRO A 36 -4.55 -24.78 -33.34
C PRO A 36 -5.92 -24.67 -34.05
N PRO A 37 -6.77 -25.71 -33.95
CA PRO A 37 -8.08 -25.73 -34.60
C PRO A 37 -9.01 -24.61 -34.08
N TYR A 38 -8.84 -24.21 -32.82
CA TYR A 38 -9.50 -23.06 -32.23
C TYR A 38 -8.49 -21.93 -32.02
N LYS A 39 -8.76 -20.76 -32.61
CA LYS A 39 -7.90 -19.58 -32.51
C LYS A 39 -8.45 -18.66 -31.42
N ILE A 40 -7.73 -18.56 -30.31
CA ILE A 40 -8.04 -17.60 -29.24
C ILE A 40 -7.87 -16.15 -29.74
N ASN A 41 -8.56 -15.21 -29.11
CA ASN A 41 -8.34 -13.78 -29.35
C ASN A 41 -7.09 -13.28 -28.59
N ALA A 42 -5.90 -13.69 -29.03
CA ALA A 42 -4.64 -13.50 -28.28
C ALA A 42 -4.20 -12.03 -28.14
N THR A 43 -4.47 -11.19 -29.15
CA THR A 43 -3.90 -9.84 -29.24
C THR A 43 -4.92 -8.75 -29.56
N GLY A 44 -6.22 -9.07 -29.51
CA GLY A 44 -7.29 -8.19 -30.03
C GLY A 44 -7.32 -8.09 -31.56
N VAL A 45 -6.28 -8.57 -32.24
CA VAL A 45 -6.20 -8.84 -33.67
C VAL A 45 -6.04 -10.34 -33.92
N GLN A 46 -6.47 -10.81 -35.10
CA GLN A 46 -6.32 -12.21 -35.49
C GLN A 46 -4.84 -12.53 -35.76
N ALA A 47 -4.15 -13.11 -34.79
CA ALA A 47 -2.75 -13.51 -34.87
C ALA A 47 -2.57 -14.98 -34.42
N PRO A 48 -1.58 -15.71 -34.97
CA PRO A 48 -1.19 -17.03 -34.45
C PRO A 48 -0.71 -16.93 -32.99
N ILE A 49 -0.92 -18.00 -32.20
CA ILE A 49 -0.52 -18.01 -30.78
C ILE A 49 1.01 -17.94 -30.56
N GLY A 50 1.82 -18.28 -31.57
CA GLY A 50 3.28 -18.10 -31.57
C GLY A 50 3.75 -16.70 -31.96
N PHE A 51 2.84 -15.74 -32.18
CA PHE A 51 3.22 -14.39 -32.59
C PHE A 51 4.04 -13.67 -31.52
N LYS A 52 5.24 -13.19 -31.90
CA LYS A 52 6.22 -12.50 -31.02
C LYS A 52 6.64 -13.31 -29.78
N THR A 53 6.64 -14.65 -29.86
CA THR A 53 7.14 -15.51 -28.78
C THR A 53 7.83 -16.77 -29.33
N ILE A 54 8.17 -17.72 -28.44
CA ILE A 54 8.77 -19.00 -28.78
C ILE A 54 7.80 -19.81 -29.66
N ALA A 55 8.32 -20.53 -30.64
CA ALA A 55 7.51 -21.42 -31.47
C ALA A 55 6.79 -22.46 -30.60
N THR A 56 5.48 -22.60 -30.75
CA THR A 56 4.66 -23.46 -29.87
C THR A 56 4.98 -24.95 -29.99
N SER A 57 5.57 -25.35 -31.12
CA SER A 57 6.09 -26.71 -31.34
C SER A 57 7.46 -26.96 -30.70
N ALA A 58 8.10 -25.97 -30.07
CA ALA A 58 9.32 -26.15 -29.31
C ALA A 58 9.10 -27.10 -28.13
N LEU A 59 10.16 -27.79 -27.71
CA LEU A 59 10.13 -28.71 -26.57
C LEU A 59 10.97 -28.17 -25.43
N HIS A 60 10.43 -28.31 -24.23
CA HIS A 60 11.09 -28.17 -22.95
C HIS A 60 11.62 -29.52 -22.46
N TYR A 61 12.20 -29.55 -21.26
CA TYR A 61 12.63 -30.77 -20.59
C TYR A 61 11.50 -31.82 -20.53
N ASN A 62 11.86 -33.10 -20.64
CA ASN A 62 10.93 -34.24 -20.73
C ASN A 62 9.93 -34.21 -21.91
N GLY A 63 10.20 -33.39 -22.94
CA GLY A 63 9.37 -33.36 -24.15
C GLY A 63 8.04 -32.61 -23.99
N VAL A 64 7.89 -31.81 -22.93
CA VAL A 64 6.75 -30.89 -22.77
C VAL A 64 6.79 -29.85 -23.88
N ARG A 65 5.66 -29.56 -24.51
CA ARG A 65 5.60 -28.58 -25.60
C ARG A 65 5.48 -27.16 -25.05
N GLU A 66 6.07 -26.19 -25.75
CA GLU A 66 5.83 -24.77 -25.49
C GLU A 66 4.34 -24.45 -25.57
N TYR A 67 3.59 -25.09 -26.47
CA TYR A 67 2.13 -24.99 -26.53
C TYR A 67 1.44 -25.19 -25.17
N ASP A 68 1.92 -26.14 -24.36
CA ASP A 68 1.36 -26.45 -23.04
C ASP A 68 2.00 -25.61 -21.92
N ALA A 69 3.28 -25.24 -22.07
CA ALA A 69 4.08 -24.60 -21.02
C ALA A 69 4.24 -23.07 -21.17
N HIS A 70 3.75 -22.46 -22.26
CA HIS A 70 3.99 -21.06 -22.61
C HIS A 70 3.71 -20.10 -21.44
N SER A 71 2.50 -20.18 -20.88
CA SER A 71 2.04 -19.27 -19.83
C SER A 71 2.74 -19.46 -18.48
N ILE A 72 3.51 -20.54 -18.29
CA ILE A 72 4.29 -20.77 -17.07
C ILE A 72 5.77 -20.41 -17.23
N TYR A 73 6.21 -19.92 -18.39
CA TYR A 73 7.63 -19.62 -18.63
C TYR A 73 8.16 -18.59 -17.62
N GLY A 74 7.53 -17.41 -17.53
CA GLY A 74 7.93 -16.37 -16.57
C GLY A 74 7.79 -16.80 -15.10
N PHE A 75 6.79 -17.63 -14.79
CA PHE A 75 6.66 -18.22 -13.45
C PHE A 75 7.84 -19.16 -13.13
N SER A 76 8.20 -20.05 -14.04
CA SER A 76 9.30 -21.00 -13.86
C SER A 76 10.66 -20.28 -13.74
N GLU A 77 10.88 -19.23 -14.53
CA GLU A 77 12.05 -18.35 -14.42
C GLU A 77 12.09 -17.68 -13.04
N THR A 78 10.96 -17.14 -12.58
CA THR A 78 10.86 -16.49 -11.27
C THR A 78 11.25 -17.44 -10.12
N VAL A 79 10.80 -18.71 -10.17
CA VAL A 79 11.20 -19.74 -9.19
C VAL A 79 12.71 -20.01 -9.23
N ALA A 80 13.30 -20.08 -10.43
CA ALA A 80 14.73 -20.28 -10.59
C ALA A 80 15.54 -19.09 -10.05
N THR A 81 15.14 -17.86 -10.39
CA THR A 81 15.75 -16.62 -9.89
C THR A 81 15.68 -16.53 -8.38
N HIS A 82 14.54 -16.87 -7.78
CA HIS A 82 14.38 -16.92 -6.32
C HIS A 82 15.35 -17.88 -5.65
N LYS A 83 15.49 -19.11 -6.19
CA LYS A 83 16.47 -20.09 -5.68
C LYS A 83 17.91 -19.58 -5.83
N GLY A 84 18.23 -18.97 -6.97
CA GLY A 84 19.55 -18.40 -7.23
C GLY A 84 19.91 -17.29 -6.23
N LEU A 85 19.04 -16.29 -6.08
CA LEU A 85 19.26 -15.19 -5.14
C LEU A 85 19.38 -15.68 -3.68
N LEU A 86 18.53 -16.61 -3.26
CA LEU A 86 18.66 -17.23 -1.93
C LEU A 86 20.00 -17.93 -1.73
N SER A 87 20.50 -18.64 -2.76
CA SER A 87 21.78 -19.35 -2.65
C SER A 87 23.00 -18.43 -2.60
N ILE A 88 22.91 -17.24 -3.19
CA ILE A 88 24.00 -16.25 -3.25
C ILE A 88 24.01 -15.39 -1.98
N GLU A 89 22.85 -14.85 -1.60
CA GLU A 89 22.77 -13.83 -0.55
C GLU A 89 22.35 -14.40 0.82
N GLY A 90 21.66 -15.55 0.86
CA GLY A 90 21.10 -16.11 2.09
C GLY A 90 20.02 -15.24 2.75
N LYS A 91 19.51 -14.24 2.01
CA LYS A 91 18.59 -13.20 2.49
C LYS A 91 17.30 -13.18 1.70
N ARG A 92 16.25 -12.56 2.24
CA ARG A 92 14.96 -12.39 1.56
C ARG A 92 15.14 -11.69 0.19
N PRO A 93 14.84 -12.35 -0.93
CA PRO A 93 15.03 -11.75 -2.24
C PRO A 93 13.88 -10.80 -2.58
N PHE A 94 14.21 -9.73 -3.30
CA PHE A 94 13.22 -8.93 -4.04
C PHE A 94 13.34 -9.25 -5.53
N ILE A 95 12.26 -9.73 -6.13
CA ILE A 95 12.19 -10.04 -7.56
C ILE A 95 11.00 -9.30 -8.13
N LEU A 96 11.21 -8.61 -9.25
CA LEU A 96 10.16 -7.97 -10.03
C LEU A 96 10.03 -8.69 -11.36
N SER A 97 8.88 -9.35 -11.61
CA SER A 97 8.66 -10.16 -12.81
C SER A 97 7.50 -9.64 -13.66
N ARG A 98 7.69 -9.62 -14.99
CA ARG A 98 6.67 -9.15 -15.94
C ARG A 98 5.63 -10.22 -16.22
N SER A 99 6.07 -11.39 -16.66
CA SER A 99 5.18 -12.52 -16.97
C SER A 99 4.86 -13.27 -15.67
N THR A 100 3.57 -13.46 -15.40
CA THR A 100 3.09 -14.11 -14.18
C THR A 100 2.06 -15.18 -14.53
N PHE A 101 1.91 -16.15 -13.62
CA PHE A 101 0.86 -17.16 -13.63
C PHE A 101 0.35 -17.35 -12.18
N VAL A 102 -0.70 -18.15 -11.99
CA VAL A 102 -1.21 -18.49 -10.65
C VAL A 102 -0.07 -19.08 -9.80
N GLY A 103 0.22 -18.45 -8.67
CA GLY A 103 1.32 -18.82 -7.77
C GLY A 103 2.60 -17.97 -7.91
N SER A 104 2.71 -17.10 -8.92
CA SER A 104 3.88 -16.22 -9.08
C SER A 104 4.13 -15.31 -7.88
N GLY A 105 3.06 -14.81 -7.22
CA GLY A 105 3.17 -13.91 -6.07
C GLY A 105 3.82 -14.52 -4.83
N LYS A 106 4.00 -15.85 -4.79
CA LYS A 106 4.83 -16.51 -3.77
C LYS A 106 6.31 -16.13 -3.86
N TYR A 107 6.78 -15.71 -5.04
CA TYR A 107 8.20 -15.55 -5.33
C TYR A 107 8.58 -14.14 -5.81
N ALA A 108 7.64 -13.35 -6.34
CA ALA A 108 7.95 -12.05 -6.92
C ALA A 108 6.82 -11.02 -6.79
N ALA A 109 7.25 -9.77 -6.79
CA ALA A 109 6.44 -8.61 -7.12
C ALA A 109 6.14 -8.54 -8.62
N HIS A 110 5.17 -7.71 -8.98
CA HIS A 110 4.79 -7.42 -10.36
C HIS A 110 4.69 -5.91 -10.60
N TRP A 111 4.82 -5.47 -11.85
CA TRP A 111 4.43 -4.12 -12.26
C TRP A 111 3.56 -4.21 -13.50
N THR A 112 2.67 -3.25 -13.71
CA THR A 112 1.64 -3.29 -14.76
C THR A 112 2.17 -3.28 -16.21
N GLY A 113 3.48 -3.31 -16.40
CA GLY A 113 4.13 -3.29 -17.71
C GLY A 113 4.20 -1.89 -18.31
N ASP A 114 4.43 -1.88 -19.62
CA ASP A 114 4.74 -0.70 -20.42
C ASP A 114 3.48 0.18 -20.65
N ASN A 115 3.11 0.97 -19.64
CA ASN A 115 1.96 1.88 -19.68
C ASN A 115 2.24 3.20 -20.43
N GLN A 116 1.19 3.96 -20.74
CA GLN A 116 1.31 5.27 -21.40
C GLN A 116 1.27 6.41 -20.37
N GLY A 117 1.97 7.52 -20.62
CA GLY A 117 1.81 8.78 -19.90
C GLY A 117 0.47 9.46 -20.17
N THR A 118 -0.64 8.84 -19.75
CA THR A 118 -2.02 9.33 -19.98
C THR A 118 -2.88 9.21 -18.74
N TRP A 119 -3.90 10.08 -18.60
CA TRP A 119 -4.90 10.01 -17.52
C TRP A 119 -5.67 8.69 -17.49
N GLN A 120 -5.91 8.08 -18.66
CA GLN A 120 -6.53 6.75 -18.73
C GLN A 120 -5.63 5.69 -18.10
N SER A 121 -4.32 5.72 -18.36
CA SER A 121 -3.37 4.76 -17.76
C SER A 121 -3.23 4.96 -16.25
N LEU A 122 -3.30 6.21 -15.76
CA LEU A 122 -3.40 6.52 -14.35
C LEU A 122 -4.64 5.84 -13.72
N GLN A 123 -5.82 5.98 -14.31
CA GLN A 123 -7.05 5.32 -13.83
C GLN A 123 -6.92 3.78 -13.85
N VAL A 124 -6.47 3.21 -14.96
CA VAL A 124 -6.33 1.76 -15.15
C VAL A 124 -5.32 1.14 -14.17
N SER A 125 -4.33 1.91 -13.72
CA SER A 125 -3.34 1.41 -12.75
C SER A 125 -3.97 0.98 -11.42
N ILE A 126 -5.02 1.67 -10.97
CA ILE A 126 -5.76 1.30 -9.74
C ILE A 126 -6.45 -0.05 -9.92
N SER A 127 -7.28 -0.19 -10.97
CA SER A 127 -7.98 -1.44 -11.25
C SER A 127 -7.02 -2.62 -11.44
N THR A 128 -5.89 -2.39 -12.11
CA THR A 128 -4.88 -3.44 -12.34
C THR A 128 -4.20 -3.84 -11.03
N MET A 129 -3.82 -2.89 -10.18
CA MET A 129 -3.27 -3.16 -8.84
C MET A 129 -4.25 -4.00 -8.01
N LEU A 130 -5.53 -3.65 -7.99
CA LEU A 130 -6.57 -4.39 -7.25
C LEU A 130 -6.74 -5.82 -7.77
N ASN A 131 -6.75 -6.00 -9.09
CA ASN A 131 -6.80 -7.33 -9.72
C ASN A 131 -5.63 -8.21 -9.30
N PHE A 132 -4.39 -7.69 -9.32
CA PHE A 132 -3.21 -8.45 -8.91
C PHE A 132 -3.21 -8.80 -7.42
N GLY A 133 -3.80 -7.94 -6.58
CA GLY A 133 -4.12 -8.30 -5.20
C GLY A 133 -4.97 -9.58 -5.14
N ILE A 134 -6.08 -9.63 -5.88
CA ILE A 134 -6.97 -10.81 -5.96
C ILE A 134 -6.26 -12.02 -6.57
N PHE A 135 -5.33 -11.81 -7.50
CA PHE A 135 -4.54 -12.88 -8.12
C PHE A 135 -3.45 -13.46 -7.20
N GLY A 136 -3.33 -12.95 -5.96
CA GLY A 136 -2.34 -13.40 -4.99
C GLY A 136 -0.95 -12.81 -5.22
N VAL A 137 -0.86 -11.63 -5.85
CA VAL A 137 0.38 -10.86 -6.04
C VAL A 137 0.20 -9.48 -5.39
N PRO A 138 0.40 -9.37 -4.07
CA PRO A 138 0.07 -8.15 -3.32
C PRO A 138 1.07 -7.01 -3.53
N MET A 139 2.32 -7.32 -3.92
CA MET A 139 3.37 -6.34 -4.19
C MET A 139 3.34 -5.92 -5.66
N VAL A 140 2.47 -4.97 -5.99
CA VAL A 140 2.21 -4.50 -7.36
C VAL A 140 2.07 -2.99 -7.43
N GLY A 141 2.37 -2.42 -8.61
CA GLY A 141 2.13 -1.01 -8.94
C GLY A 141 2.45 -0.71 -10.40
N ALA A 142 2.15 0.50 -10.84
CA ALA A 142 2.42 0.95 -12.21
C ALA A 142 3.66 1.85 -12.27
N ASP A 143 4.22 2.00 -13.47
CA ASP A 143 5.27 2.99 -13.72
C ASP A 143 4.65 4.39 -13.62
N ILE A 144 5.05 5.10 -12.56
CA ILE A 144 4.55 6.43 -12.21
C ILE A 144 4.95 7.42 -13.32
N CYS A 145 4.05 8.36 -13.62
CA CYS A 145 4.10 9.29 -14.75
C CYS A 145 3.97 8.65 -16.15
N GLY A 146 4.19 7.33 -16.26
CA GLY A 146 4.01 6.52 -17.46
C GLY A 146 5.33 6.14 -18.12
N PHE A 147 5.38 4.94 -18.68
CA PHE A 147 6.60 4.40 -19.32
C PHE A 147 6.85 5.06 -20.68
N TYR A 148 5.83 5.12 -21.55
CA TYR A 148 5.92 5.74 -22.87
C TYR A 148 5.45 7.20 -22.88
N PRO A 149 6.00 8.03 -23.78
CA PRO A 149 5.77 9.47 -23.81
C PRO A 149 4.35 9.87 -24.25
N GLN A 150 3.86 11.08 -23.96
CA GLN A 150 4.53 12.22 -23.28
C GLN A 150 3.83 12.54 -21.95
N PRO A 151 4.48 12.34 -20.77
CA PRO A 151 3.91 12.79 -19.50
C PRO A 151 3.85 14.31 -19.43
N THR A 152 2.76 14.87 -18.90
CA THR A 152 2.67 16.30 -18.57
C THR A 152 3.02 16.51 -17.10
N GLU A 153 3.45 17.73 -16.74
CA GLU A 153 3.73 18.11 -15.36
C GLU A 153 2.53 17.83 -14.44
N GLU A 154 1.31 18.22 -14.85
CA GLU A 154 0.09 17.98 -14.10
C GLU A 154 -0.22 16.48 -13.93
N LEU A 155 -0.09 15.69 -15.01
CA LEU A 155 -0.29 14.25 -14.92
C LEU A 155 0.72 13.62 -13.95
N CYS A 156 1.99 14.02 -14.02
CA CYS A 156 3.04 13.48 -13.16
C CYS A 156 2.84 13.87 -11.69
N ASN A 157 2.33 15.09 -11.41
CA ASN A 157 1.89 15.52 -10.06
C ASN A 157 0.80 14.59 -9.51
N ARG A 158 -0.29 14.38 -10.27
CA ARG A 158 -1.39 13.51 -9.86
C ARG A 158 -0.99 12.04 -9.77
N TRP A 159 -0.06 11.60 -10.61
CA TRP A 159 0.41 10.22 -10.58
C TRP A 159 1.28 9.96 -9.36
N ILE A 160 2.21 10.84 -8.97
CA ILE A 160 2.99 10.60 -7.74
C ILE A 160 2.12 10.69 -6.48
N GLU A 161 1.10 11.55 -6.48
CA GLU A 161 0.10 11.65 -5.40
C GLU A 161 -0.56 10.31 -5.07
N VAL A 162 -0.99 9.54 -6.06
CA VAL A 162 -1.57 8.21 -5.85
C VAL A 162 -0.51 7.09 -5.85
N GLY A 163 0.51 7.21 -6.71
CA GLY A 163 1.55 6.22 -6.91
C GLY A 163 2.47 6.03 -5.70
N ALA A 164 2.58 7.05 -4.84
CA ALA A 164 3.19 6.93 -3.52
C ALA A 164 2.47 5.92 -2.61
N PHE A 165 1.21 5.56 -2.90
CA PHE A 165 0.43 4.59 -2.14
C PHE A 165 0.32 3.21 -2.81
N TYR A 166 0.96 2.98 -3.96
CA TYR A 166 1.08 1.63 -4.51
C TYR A 166 1.95 0.75 -3.62
N PRO A 167 1.62 -0.55 -3.41
CA PRO A 167 2.50 -1.48 -2.73
C PRO A 167 3.92 -1.44 -3.32
N PHE A 168 4.05 -1.53 -4.64
CA PHE A 168 5.28 -1.26 -5.38
C PHE A 168 5.22 0.14 -6.03
N SER A 169 6.00 1.08 -5.51
CA SER A 169 6.02 2.48 -5.96
C SER A 169 7.33 2.78 -6.70
N ARG A 170 7.26 3.01 -8.03
CA ARG A 170 8.43 3.25 -8.89
C ARG A 170 8.09 4.26 -9.99
N ASP A 171 8.99 5.23 -10.20
CA ASP A 171 9.07 6.02 -11.43
C ASP A 171 10.00 5.32 -12.43
N HIS A 172 9.51 5.07 -13.64
CA HIS A 172 10.25 4.42 -14.71
C HIS A 172 9.76 4.89 -16.08
N ALA A 173 10.69 5.18 -16.96
CA ALA A 173 10.42 5.64 -18.33
C ALA A 173 11.22 4.83 -19.36
N ASN A 174 10.66 4.73 -20.56
CA ASN A 174 11.35 4.24 -21.74
C ASN A 174 12.55 5.14 -22.08
N TYR A 175 13.59 4.58 -22.69
CA TYR A 175 14.78 5.31 -23.15
C TYR A 175 14.45 6.53 -24.04
N TYR A 176 13.40 6.45 -24.86
CA TYR A 176 12.97 7.52 -25.76
C TYR A 176 12.00 8.52 -25.12
N SER A 177 11.55 8.28 -23.89
CA SER A 177 10.70 9.22 -23.16
C SER A 177 11.52 10.42 -22.66
N PRO A 178 10.91 11.62 -22.56
CA PRO A 178 11.50 12.72 -21.80
C PRO A 178 11.84 12.29 -20.38
N ARG A 179 12.82 12.97 -19.78
CA ARG A 179 13.12 12.84 -18.36
C ARG A 179 11.89 13.23 -17.54
N GLN A 180 11.55 12.41 -16.56
CA GLN A 180 10.35 12.59 -15.75
C GLN A 180 10.60 12.36 -14.26
N GLU A 181 11.88 12.27 -13.84
CA GLU A 181 12.21 12.09 -12.43
C GLU A 181 11.49 13.16 -11.58
N LEU A 182 11.06 12.81 -10.37
CA LEU A 182 10.17 13.67 -9.57
C LEU A 182 10.72 15.08 -9.26
N TYR A 183 12.02 15.31 -9.41
CA TYR A 183 12.67 16.61 -9.25
C TYR A 183 12.68 17.48 -10.52
N GLN A 184 12.25 16.95 -11.68
CA GLN A 184 12.26 17.67 -12.96
C GLN A 184 11.33 18.89 -12.94
N TRP A 185 10.25 18.84 -12.15
CA TRP A 185 9.32 19.94 -11.94
C TRP A 185 9.21 20.27 -10.45
N ALA A 186 9.21 21.56 -10.12
CA ALA A 186 9.09 22.00 -8.73
C ALA A 186 7.77 21.56 -8.09
N THR A 187 6.68 21.61 -8.85
CA THR A 187 5.34 21.16 -8.42
C THR A 187 5.35 19.64 -8.17
N VAL A 188 5.86 18.83 -9.10
CA VAL A 188 5.93 17.37 -8.92
C VAL A 188 6.79 17.00 -7.72
N ALA A 189 7.89 17.73 -7.49
CA ALA A 189 8.73 17.53 -6.31
C ALA A 189 7.98 17.84 -5.01
N GLU A 190 7.06 18.80 -5.00
CA GLU A 190 6.20 19.11 -3.87
C GLU A 190 5.16 18.01 -3.63
N SER A 191 4.41 17.59 -4.67
CA SER A 191 3.53 16.41 -4.60
C SER A 191 4.27 15.19 -4.06
N ALA A 192 5.48 14.94 -4.55
CA ALA A 192 6.33 13.84 -4.13
C ALA A 192 6.70 13.93 -2.66
N ARG A 193 7.16 15.09 -2.15
CA ARG A 193 7.49 15.27 -0.72
C ARG A 193 6.28 15.04 0.17
N ASN A 194 5.10 15.53 -0.24
CA ASN A 194 3.87 15.37 0.54
C ASN A 194 3.43 13.89 0.58
N ALA A 195 3.29 13.26 -0.59
CA ALA A 195 2.77 11.91 -0.70
C ALA A 195 3.77 10.84 -0.22
N LEU A 196 5.06 10.93 -0.61
CA LEU A 196 6.10 10.03 -0.12
C LEU A 196 6.41 10.28 1.36
N GLY A 197 6.30 11.53 1.84
CA GLY A 197 6.42 11.84 3.27
C GLY A 197 5.38 11.08 4.10
N MET A 198 4.12 11.03 3.64
CA MET A 198 3.09 10.20 4.26
C MET A 198 3.41 8.71 4.13
N ARG A 199 3.78 8.24 2.94
CA ARG A 199 4.18 6.84 2.71
C ARG A 199 5.25 6.38 3.72
N TYR A 200 6.28 7.19 3.93
CA TYR A 200 7.39 6.88 4.83
C TYR A 200 6.99 6.86 6.31
N LYS A 201 6.00 7.68 6.70
CA LYS A 201 5.40 7.62 8.05
C LYS A 201 4.59 6.34 8.26
N ILE A 202 3.91 5.83 7.22
CA ILE A 202 3.10 4.60 7.30
C ILE A 202 3.85 3.32 6.90
N LEU A 203 5.18 3.36 6.74
CA LEU A 203 5.97 2.15 6.43
C LEU A 203 5.72 0.99 7.41
N PRO A 204 5.59 1.20 8.74
CA PRO A 204 5.27 0.11 9.66
C PRO A 204 3.93 -0.56 9.35
N TYR A 205 2.93 0.23 8.96
CA TYR A 205 1.63 -0.27 8.53
C TYR A 205 1.74 -1.06 7.23
N LEU A 206 2.38 -0.50 6.19
CA LEU A 206 2.60 -1.19 4.92
C LEU A 206 3.37 -2.51 5.09
N TYR A 207 4.37 -2.53 5.97
CA TYR A 207 5.14 -3.73 6.26
C TYR A 207 4.33 -4.78 7.01
N THR A 208 3.46 -4.34 7.93
CA THR A 208 2.49 -5.21 8.61
C THR A 208 1.47 -5.78 7.63
N LEU A 209 0.99 -4.99 6.66
CA LEU A 209 0.11 -5.49 5.60
C LEU A 209 0.81 -6.51 4.71
N ASN A 210 2.11 -6.36 4.46
CA ASN A 210 2.90 -7.35 3.73
C ASN A 210 2.99 -8.68 4.50
N TYR A 211 3.18 -8.62 5.83
CA TYR A 211 3.12 -9.79 6.69
C TYR A 211 1.73 -10.43 6.69
N GLU A 212 0.66 -9.65 6.79
CA GLU A 212 -0.71 -10.14 6.70
C GLU A 212 -0.99 -10.83 5.35
N ALA A 213 -0.53 -10.23 4.26
CA ALA A 213 -0.63 -10.81 2.92
C ALA A 213 0.12 -12.14 2.82
N HIS A 214 1.32 -12.23 3.40
CA HIS A 214 2.10 -13.47 3.45
C HIS A 214 1.38 -14.58 4.25
N MET A 215 0.76 -14.23 5.37
CA MET A 215 0.15 -15.20 6.29
C MET A 215 -1.26 -15.62 5.90
N THR A 216 -2.02 -14.74 5.23
CA THR A 216 -3.48 -14.94 5.01
C THR A 216 -3.88 -14.87 3.54
N GLY A 217 -3.03 -14.34 2.66
CA GLY A 217 -3.38 -14.05 1.27
C GLY A 217 -4.17 -12.75 1.08
N ALA A 218 -4.50 -12.01 2.14
CA ALA A 218 -5.21 -10.74 2.03
C ALA A 218 -4.35 -9.68 1.29
N PRO A 219 -4.85 -8.98 0.25
CA PRO A 219 -4.04 -8.03 -0.51
C PRO A 219 -3.57 -6.83 0.33
N ILE A 220 -2.47 -6.18 -0.06
CA ILE A 220 -2.04 -4.92 0.59
C ILE A 220 -2.99 -3.79 0.17
N ALA A 221 -3.15 -3.58 -1.14
CA ALA A 221 -4.16 -2.69 -1.70
C ALA A 221 -5.45 -3.48 -1.99
N ARG A 222 -6.58 -3.04 -1.43
CA ARG A 222 -7.87 -3.76 -1.47
C ARG A 222 -8.97 -2.90 -2.09
N PRO A 223 -9.90 -3.51 -2.84
CA PRO A 223 -11.17 -2.85 -3.17
C PRO A 223 -11.95 -2.51 -1.90
N LEU A 224 -12.77 -1.46 -1.93
CA LEU A 224 -13.56 -1.04 -0.76
C LEU A 224 -14.48 -2.17 -0.25
N PHE A 225 -15.04 -2.97 -1.16
CA PHE A 225 -15.95 -4.07 -0.80
C PHE A 225 -15.28 -5.21 0.01
N PHE A 226 -13.95 -5.24 0.15
CA PHE A 226 -13.28 -6.18 1.05
C PHE A 226 -13.54 -5.84 2.52
N SER A 227 -13.70 -4.55 2.85
CA SER A 227 -14.01 -4.10 4.21
C SER A 227 -15.49 -3.81 4.41
N PHE A 228 -16.21 -3.51 3.32
CA PHE A 228 -17.63 -3.12 3.34
C PHE A 228 -18.45 -3.98 2.37
N PRO A 229 -18.51 -5.30 2.56
CA PRO A 229 -19.20 -6.18 1.62
C PRO A 229 -20.71 -5.96 1.61
N GLU A 230 -21.32 -5.47 2.69
CA GLU A 230 -22.76 -5.18 2.75
C GLU A 230 -23.15 -3.87 2.04
N TYR A 231 -22.19 -2.99 1.76
CA TYR A 231 -22.44 -1.71 1.08
C TYR A 231 -22.21 -1.84 -0.43
N THR A 232 -23.26 -2.22 -1.15
CA THR A 232 -23.19 -2.62 -2.58
C THR A 232 -22.70 -1.53 -3.53
N GLU A 233 -22.77 -0.25 -3.14
CA GLU A 233 -22.20 0.85 -3.94
C GLU A 233 -20.68 0.71 -4.13
N CYS A 234 -19.98 0.00 -3.24
CA CYS A 234 -18.55 -0.26 -3.36
C CYS A 234 -18.19 -1.23 -4.49
N TYR A 235 -19.13 -2.02 -5.00
CA TYR A 235 -18.81 -3.10 -5.96
C TYR A 235 -18.30 -2.57 -7.29
N GLY A 236 -18.82 -1.43 -7.73
CA GLY A 236 -18.40 -0.75 -8.96
C GLY A 236 -17.26 0.25 -8.76
N SER A 237 -16.72 0.39 -7.54
CA SER A 237 -15.67 1.39 -7.27
C SER A 237 -14.31 0.92 -7.77
N SER A 238 -13.77 1.63 -8.75
CA SER A 238 -12.45 1.36 -9.34
C SER A 238 -11.53 2.60 -9.36
N ARG A 239 -11.94 3.66 -8.66
CA ARG A 239 -11.28 4.98 -8.66
C ARG A 239 -10.66 5.35 -7.31
N GLN A 240 -10.90 4.52 -6.30
CA GLN A 240 -10.38 4.63 -4.94
C GLN A 240 -10.00 3.23 -4.47
N PHE A 241 -9.14 3.13 -3.45
CA PHE A 241 -8.76 1.85 -2.88
C PHE A 241 -8.44 2.00 -1.39
N LEU A 242 -8.42 0.87 -0.69
CA LEU A 242 -7.92 0.77 0.67
C LEU A 242 -6.49 0.25 0.65
N LEU A 243 -5.64 0.76 1.54
CA LEU A 243 -4.50 0.01 2.06
C LEU A 243 -4.98 -0.70 3.32
N GLY A 244 -4.83 -2.03 3.34
CA GLY A 244 -5.39 -2.87 4.38
C GLY A 244 -6.91 -2.75 4.43
N SER A 245 -7.48 -2.78 5.63
CA SER A 245 -8.93 -2.70 5.81
C SER A 245 -9.47 -1.28 6.05
N SER A 246 -8.61 -0.29 6.28
CA SER A 246 -9.04 0.96 6.95
C SER A 246 -8.42 2.26 6.44
N LEU A 247 -7.38 2.24 5.60
CA LEU A 247 -6.78 3.46 5.08
C LEU A 247 -7.19 3.69 3.62
N MET A 248 -8.11 4.62 3.37
CA MET A 248 -8.67 4.90 2.05
C MET A 248 -7.92 6.00 1.31
N ILE A 249 -7.63 5.77 0.03
CA ILE A 249 -6.97 6.71 -0.87
C ILE A 249 -7.98 7.17 -1.93
N SER A 250 -8.19 8.49 -2.02
CA SER A 250 -9.15 9.12 -2.91
C SER A 250 -8.47 10.13 -3.85
N PRO A 251 -7.88 9.66 -4.97
CA PRO A 251 -7.06 10.48 -5.85
C PRO A 251 -7.86 11.25 -6.90
N VAL A 252 -7.34 12.38 -7.36
CA VAL A 252 -7.79 13.04 -8.61
C VAL A 252 -7.22 12.28 -9.80
N LEU A 253 -8.09 11.89 -10.73
CA LEU A 253 -7.73 11.05 -11.89
C LEU A 253 -8.08 11.70 -13.24
N GLU A 254 -8.38 12.99 -13.23
CA GLU A 254 -8.80 13.76 -14.40
C GLU A 254 -8.04 15.09 -14.46
N GLN A 255 -7.82 15.56 -15.69
CA GLN A 255 -7.10 16.79 -15.97
C GLN A 255 -7.89 18.03 -15.54
N GLY A 256 -7.18 19.03 -15.01
CA GLY A 256 -7.70 20.34 -14.64
C GLY A 256 -8.57 20.36 -13.39
N LYS A 257 -8.69 19.24 -12.66
CA LYS A 257 -9.54 19.12 -11.49
C LYS A 257 -8.80 19.52 -10.21
N THR A 258 -9.49 20.27 -9.36
CA THR A 258 -9.04 20.70 -8.02
C THR A 258 -9.93 20.14 -6.90
N GLU A 259 -10.81 19.22 -7.25
CA GLU A 259 -11.73 18.51 -6.35
C GLU A 259 -11.90 17.07 -6.84
N VAL A 260 -12.31 16.18 -5.94
CA VAL A 260 -12.62 14.78 -6.26
C VAL A 260 -13.92 14.36 -5.58
N GLU A 261 -14.81 13.74 -6.34
CA GLU A 261 -15.96 13.04 -5.76
C GLU A 261 -15.51 11.65 -5.29
N ALA A 262 -15.60 11.39 -4.00
CA ALA A 262 -15.18 10.15 -3.36
C ALA A 262 -16.37 9.45 -2.68
N LEU A 263 -16.50 8.13 -2.88
CA LEU A 263 -17.45 7.29 -2.16
C LEU A 263 -16.90 6.96 -0.76
N PHE A 264 -17.67 7.29 0.27
CA PHE A 264 -17.40 6.97 1.67
C PHE A 264 -18.42 5.94 2.17
N PRO A 265 -17.98 4.72 2.51
CA PRO A 265 -18.82 3.74 3.22
C PRO A 265 -19.30 4.25 4.59
N PRO A 266 -20.35 3.65 5.16
CA PRO A 266 -20.86 4.01 6.49
C PRO A 266 -19.79 4.03 7.60
N GLY A 267 -19.81 5.08 8.41
CA GLY A 267 -18.94 5.32 9.56
C GLY A 267 -18.25 6.69 9.51
N SER A 268 -17.28 6.86 10.40
CA SER A 268 -16.40 8.03 10.48
C SER A 268 -15.05 7.76 9.82
N TRP A 269 -14.59 8.73 9.04
CA TRP A 269 -13.36 8.70 8.26
C TRP A 269 -12.55 9.95 8.54
N TYR A 270 -11.33 9.80 9.07
CA TYR A 270 -10.50 10.91 9.53
C TYR A 270 -9.38 11.22 8.54
N HIS A 271 -9.20 12.49 8.21
CA HIS A 271 -8.23 12.90 7.21
C HIS A 271 -6.78 12.82 7.73
N MET A 272 -5.89 12.12 7.03
CA MET A 272 -4.57 11.77 7.56
C MET A 272 -3.52 12.89 7.47
N PHE A 273 -3.69 13.87 6.58
CA PHE A 273 -2.82 15.05 6.55
C PHE A 273 -3.32 16.18 7.47
N ASP A 274 -4.59 16.15 7.87
CA ASP A 274 -5.18 17.06 8.86
C ASP A 274 -6.23 16.29 9.66
N MET A 275 -5.77 15.70 10.77
CA MET A 275 -6.59 14.82 11.60
C MET A 275 -7.71 15.52 12.36
N THR A 276 -7.83 16.85 12.24
CA THR A 276 -9.02 17.55 12.73
C THR A 276 -10.21 17.38 11.80
N GLN A 277 -9.99 17.12 10.51
CA GLN A 277 -11.06 16.96 9.53
C GLN A 277 -11.59 15.52 9.47
N ALA A 278 -12.91 15.38 9.38
CA ALA A 278 -13.56 14.08 9.26
C ALA A 278 -14.76 14.09 8.30
N VAL A 279 -15.05 12.92 7.71
CA VAL A 279 -16.27 12.62 6.97
C VAL A 279 -17.06 11.59 7.78
N VAL A 280 -18.31 11.89 8.09
CA VAL A 280 -19.18 11.04 8.93
C VAL A 280 -20.47 10.72 8.18
N SER A 281 -20.76 9.44 7.93
CA SER A 281 -22.00 9.06 7.25
C SER A 281 -22.58 7.79 7.82
N THR A 282 -23.86 7.80 8.18
CA THR A 282 -24.57 6.64 8.74
C THR A 282 -24.97 5.63 7.65
N SER A 283 -25.25 6.11 6.44
CA SER A 283 -25.73 5.32 5.29
C SER A 283 -24.69 5.14 4.17
N GLY A 284 -23.55 5.80 4.28
CA GLY A 284 -22.57 5.90 3.20
C GLY A 284 -23.01 6.91 2.15
N LYS A 285 -22.06 7.62 1.53
CA LYS A 285 -22.37 8.65 0.52
C LYS A 285 -21.18 9.02 -0.35
N ARG A 286 -21.46 9.68 -1.47
CA ARG A 286 -20.44 10.40 -2.26
C ARG A 286 -20.23 11.79 -1.68
N VAL A 287 -18.97 12.20 -1.58
CA VAL A 287 -18.57 13.52 -1.04
C VAL A 287 -17.58 14.15 -2.00
N THR A 288 -17.82 15.39 -2.38
CA THR A 288 -16.86 16.21 -3.12
C THR A 288 -15.85 16.80 -2.14
N LEU A 289 -14.59 16.41 -2.29
CA LEU A 289 -13.49 16.85 -1.44
C LEU A 289 -12.61 17.85 -2.18
N PRO A 290 -12.12 18.91 -1.51
CA PRO A 290 -11.02 19.71 -2.03
C PRO A 290 -9.81 18.81 -2.32
N ALA A 291 -9.25 18.99 -3.50
CA ALA A 291 -8.06 18.27 -3.95
C ALA A 291 -7.20 19.20 -4.82
N PRO A 292 -6.65 20.29 -4.24
CA PRO A 292 -5.72 21.14 -4.98
C PRO A 292 -4.54 20.32 -5.50
N LEU A 293 -3.77 20.88 -6.43
CA LEU A 293 -2.52 20.25 -6.84
C LEU A 293 -1.60 20.11 -5.61
N ASN A 294 -0.75 19.09 -5.59
CA ASN A 294 0.16 18.78 -4.48
C ASN A 294 -0.50 18.17 -3.23
N PHE A 295 -1.73 17.71 -3.38
CA PHE A 295 -2.53 17.15 -2.30
C PHE A 295 -3.35 15.93 -2.74
N VAL A 296 -3.33 14.88 -1.91
CA VAL A 296 -4.10 13.65 -2.10
C VAL A 296 -4.92 13.34 -0.85
N ASN A 297 -6.20 13.04 -1.05
CA ASN A 297 -7.12 12.73 0.04
C ASN A 297 -6.85 11.32 0.56
N VAL A 298 -6.47 11.22 1.84
CA VAL A 298 -6.20 9.95 2.53
C VAL A 298 -6.96 9.93 3.85
N HIS A 299 -7.79 8.92 4.07
CA HIS A 299 -8.69 8.86 5.23
C HIS A 299 -8.55 7.54 5.99
N LEU A 300 -8.53 7.61 7.32
CA LEU A 300 -8.49 6.46 8.21
C LEU A 300 -9.89 6.18 8.78
N TYR A 301 -10.38 4.96 8.60
CA TYR A 301 -11.66 4.51 9.12
C TYR A 301 -11.66 4.46 10.66
N GLN A 302 -12.83 4.64 11.28
CA GLN A 302 -13.05 4.40 12.70
C GLN A 302 -12.65 3.00 13.16
N ASN A 303 -12.55 2.80 14.48
CA ASN A 303 -12.22 1.54 15.14
C ASN A 303 -10.84 0.97 14.75
N THR A 304 -9.92 1.84 14.34
CA THR A 304 -8.59 1.46 13.85
C THR A 304 -7.49 2.06 14.74
N ILE A 305 -6.43 1.28 14.97
CA ILE A 305 -5.16 1.75 15.51
C ILE A 305 -4.12 1.63 14.39
N LEU A 306 -3.63 2.77 13.90
CA LEU A 306 -2.63 2.84 12.85
C LEU A 306 -1.25 3.15 13.45
N PRO A 307 -0.29 2.21 13.40
CA PRO A 307 1.09 2.48 13.78
C PRO A 307 1.81 3.25 12.68
N MET A 308 2.38 4.39 13.06
CA MET A 308 3.19 5.26 12.21
C MET A 308 4.57 5.49 12.84
N GLN A 309 5.51 5.95 12.04
CA GLN A 309 6.81 6.48 12.47
C GLN A 309 6.94 7.94 11.99
N GLN A 310 8.04 8.63 12.35
CA GLN A 310 8.23 10.02 11.93
C GLN A 310 8.60 10.15 10.43
N GLY A 311 9.04 9.06 9.80
CA GLY A 311 9.52 9.03 8.42
C GLY A 311 11.04 9.25 8.33
N GLY A 312 11.56 9.46 7.12
CA GLY A 312 12.99 9.64 6.86
C GLY A 312 13.27 9.72 5.37
N LEU A 313 14.52 9.99 4.97
CA LEU A 313 14.89 10.01 3.55
C LEU A 313 15.04 8.61 2.96
N ILE A 314 15.47 7.66 3.78
CA ILE A 314 15.57 6.24 3.44
C ILE A 314 14.86 5.38 4.49
N SER A 315 14.39 4.19 4.10
CA SER A 315 13.64 3.29 4.99
C SER A 315 14.43 2.90 6.24
N LYS A 316 15.76 2.73 6.12
CA LYS A 316 16.66 2.42 7.24
C LYS A 316 16.60 3.48 8.33
N GLU A 317 16.54 4.76 7.97
CA GLU A 317 16.43 5.87 8.92
C GLU A 317 15.01 5.95 9.48
N ALA A 318 13.99 5.88 8.61
CA ALA A 318 12.59 5.93 9.03
C ALA A 318 12.27 4.91 10.12
N ARG A 319 12.79 3.68 9.97
CA ARG A 319 12.64 2.57 10.92
C ARG A 319 13.28 2.82 12.28
N THR A 320 14.20 3.77 12.41
CA THR A 320 14.83 4.11 13.71
C THR A 320 14.08 5.19 14.48
N THR A 321 13.14 5.87 13.84
CA THR A 321 12.37 6.93 14.50
C THR A 321 11.31 6.35 15.45
N PRO A 322 10.90 7.10 16.49
CA PRO A 322 9.85 6.65 17.40
C PRO A 322 8.50 6.41 16.71
N PHE A 323 7.66 5.60 17.35
CA PHE A 323 6.30 5.29 16.90
C PHE A 323 5.28 6.32 17.37
N ASN A 324 4.34 6.61 16.48
CA ASN A 324 3.13 7.38 16.71
C ASN A 324 1.93 6.48 16.46
N LEU A 325 1.02 6.34 17.42
CA LEU A 325 -0.20 5.54 17.25
C LEU A 325 -1.40 6.44 17.04
N VAL A 326 -2.11 6.27 15.92
CA VAL A 326 -3.35 6.98 15.61
C VAL A 326 -4.52 6.05 15.89
N ILE A 327 -5.37 6.39 16.85
CA ILE A 327 -6.51 5.60 17.30
C ILE A 327 -7.78 6.33 16.87
N THR A 328 -8.68 5.65 16.17
CA THR A 328 -9.95 6.23 15.72
C THR A 328 -11.13 5.53 16.37
N PHE A 329 -12.11 6.31 16.82
CA PHE A 329 -13.44 5.84 17.23
C PHE A 329 -14.50 6.45 16.31
N PRO A 330 -15.77 6.00 16.36
CA PRO A 330 -16.87 6.73 15.73
C PRO A 330 -16.90 8.17 16.23
N ALA A 331 -17.23 9.13 15.37
CA ALA A 331 -17.27 10.53 15.76
C ALA A 331 -18.30 10.76 16.88
N GLY A 332 -17.85 11.34 17.99
CA GLY A 332 -18.68 11.58 19.16
C GLY A 332 -18.88 10.35 20.05
N ALA A 333 -17.98 9.36 19.95
CA ALA A 333 -18.06 8.13 20.74
C ALA A 333 -17.92 8.41 22.25
N SER A 334 -18.93 7.96 23.01
CA SER A 334 -18.85 7.74 24.46
C SER A 334 -18.46 6.30 24.80
N GLU A 335 -18.71 5.38 23.88
CA GLU A 335 -18.29 3.98 23.93
C GLU A 335 -17.71 3.58 22.58
N GLY A 336 -16.68 2.73 22.58
CA GLY A 336 -16.04 2.30 21.34
C GLY A 336 -14.88 1.36 21.58
N TYR A 337 -14.49 0.65 20.52
CA TYR A 337 -13.37 -0.29 20.53
C TYR A 337 -12.60 -0.19 19.22
N ALA A 338 -11.27 -0.15 19.32
CA ALA A 338 -10.38 -0.04 18.17
C ALA A 338 -9.26 -1.08 18.28
N THR A 339 -8.80 -1.56 17.12
CA THR A 339 -7.72 -2.54 17.04
C THR A 339 -6.66 -2.16 16.01
N GLY A 340 -5.44 -2.61 16.22
CA GLY A 340 -4.36 -2.47 15.26
C GLY A 340 -3.32 -3.56 15.43
N LYS A 341 -2.46 -3.69 14.43
CA LYS A 341 -1.42 -4.72 14.39
C LYS A 341 -0.11 -4.08 13.99
N LEU A 342 0.99 -4.63 14.49
CA LEU A 342 2.33 -4.24 14.08
C LEU A 342 3.23 -5.47 14.02
N TYR A 343 3.78 -5.75 12.84
CA TYR A 343 4.82 -6.73 12.64
C TYR A 343 6.17 -6.05 12.40
N LEU A 344 7.19 -6.53 13.10
CA LEU A 344 8.56 -6.02 13.03
C LEU A 344 9.48 -7.22 12.86
N ASP A 345 10.45 -7.14 11.96
CA ASP A 345 11.56 -8.08 11.89
C ASP A 345 12.84 -7.40 11.41
N GLU A 346 13.91 -8.17 11.25
CA GLU A 346 15.19 -7.66 10.77
C GLU A 346 15.29 -7.53 9.25
N ASP A 347 14.18 -7.67 8.49
CA ASP A 347 14.03 -7.63 7.02
C ASP A 347 14.79 -8.70 6.21
N GLU A 348 15.89 -9.21 6.75
CA GLU A 348 16.89 -9.96 5.99
C GLU A 348 16.61 -11.46 5.96
N LEU A 349 15.85 -12.00 6.93
CA LEU A 349 15.55 -13.43 6.96
C LEU A 349 14.75 -13.87 5.72
N PRO A 350 15.19 -14.96 5.03
CA PRO A 350 14.53 -15.46 3.83
C PRO A 350 13.02 -15.60 3.93
N GLU A 351 12.52 -16.05 5.07
CA GLU A 351 11.10 -16.20 5.33
C GLU A 351 10.61 -15.15 6.34
N MET A 352 9.41 -14.63 6.10
CA MET A 352 8.76 -13.67 7.00
C MET A 352 7.97 -14.45 8.06
N LYS A 353 8.63 -14.80 9.16
CA LYS A 353 8.07 -15.64 10.23
C LYS A 353 8.30 -15.03 11.60
N LEU A 354 7.28 -15.14 12.45
CA LEU A 354 7.39 -14.81 13.87
C LEU A 354 8.26 -15.86 14.59
N GLY A 355 9.25 -15.40 15.36
CA GLY A 355 10.13 -16.26 16.15
C GLY A 355 11.61 -15.89 16.09
N ASN A 356 12.44 -16.79 16.63
CA ASN A 356 13.92 -16.78 16.61
C ASN A 356 14.58 -15.54 17.24
N GLY A 357 13.82 -14.71 17.98
CA GLY A 357 14.32 -13.46 18.56
C GLY A 357 14.64 -12.36 17.53
N GLN A 358 14.25 -12.54 16.26
CA GLN A 358 14.53 -11.64 15.13
C GLN A 358 13.28 -10.94 14.59
N SER A 359 12.13 -11.18 15.24
CA SER A 359 10.85 -10.57 14.91
C SER A 359 10.03 -10.30 16.17
N THR A 360 9.10 -9.35 16.10
CA THR A 360 8.14 -9.01 17.15
C THR A 360 6.79 -8.77 16.47
N TYR A 361 5.72 -9.26 17.09
CA TYR A 361 4.36 -9.01 16.65
C TYR A 361 3.56 -8.42 17.81
N VAL A 362 2.85 -7.33 17.55
CA VAL A 362 2.07 -6.61 18.56
C VAL A 362 0.63 -6.48 18.10
N ASP A 363 -0.30 -6.99 18.91
CA ASP A 363 -1.71 -6.65 18.81
C ASP A 363 -1.99 -5.44 19.71
N PHE A 364 -2.53 -4.36 19.14
CA PHE A 364 -2.95 -3.16 19.87
C PHE A 364 -4.46 -3.13 20.02
N TYR A 365 -4.90 -2.64 21.17
CA TYR A 365 -6.30 -2.50 21.51
C TYR A 365 -6.54 -1.16 22.18
N ALA A 366 -7.71 -0.58 21.93
CA ALA A 366 -8.16 0.60 22.64
C ALA A 366 -9.66 0.56 22.84
N SER A 367 -10.12 1.15 23.94
CA SER A 367 -11.54 1.31 24.24
C SER A 367 -11.80 2.68 24.85
N VAL A 368 -12.96 3.25 24.54
CA VAL A 368 -13.52 4.38 25.29
C VAL A 368 -14.80 3.90 25.97
N GLY A 369 -15.03 4.32 27.22
CA GLY A 369 -16.21 3.98 28.00
C GLY A 369 -16.18 4.63 29.37
N ASN A 370 -17.34 5.03 29.90
CA ASN A 370 -17.46 5.71 31.21
C ASN A 370 -16.50 6.90 31.37
N GLY A 371 -16.33 7.70 30.30
CA GLY A 371 -15.44 8.85 30.30
C GLY A 371 -13.94 8.51 30.43
N THR A 372 -13.54 7.26 30.21
CA THR A 372 -12.14 6.81 30.28
C THR A 372 -11.73 6.24 28.94
N VAL A 373 -10.56 6.62 28.44
CA VAL A 373 -9.90 5.93 27.32
C VAL A 373 -8.86 4.99 27.90
N LYS A 374 -8.84 3.76 27.38
CA LYS A 374 -7.85 2.73 27.70
C LYS A 374 -7.20 2.24 26.43
N MET A 375 -5.90 1.97 26.47
CA MET A 375 -5.12 1.39 25.40
C MET A 375 -4.18 0.35 25.98
N TRP A 376 -4.07 -0.81 25.36
CA TRP A 376 -3.12 -1.83 25.77
C TRP A 376 -2.57 -2.59 24.59
N SER A 377 -1.47 -3.30 24.81
CA SER A 377 -0.85 -4.19 23.83
C SER A 377 -0.76 -5.62 24.33
N GLN A 378 -0.71 -6.55 23.37
CA GLN A 378 -0.25 -7.92 23.58
C GLN A 378 0.92 -8.18 22.64
N VAL A 379 2.10 -8.43 23.22
CA VAL A 379 3.37 -8.57 22.50
C VAL A 379 3.79 -10.03 22.43
N LYS A 380 4.08 -10.49 21.22
CA LYS A 380 4.68 -11.80 20.94
C LYS A 380 6.10 -11.57 20.44
N GLU A 381 7.05 -12.36 20.96
CA GLU A 381 8.48 -12.28 20.59
C GLU A 381 9.08 -10.87 20.78
N GLY A 382 8.78 -10.19 21.89
CA GLY A 382 9.17 -8.78 22.13
C GLY A 382 10.68 -8.49 22.15
N LYS A 383 11.54 -9.52 22.22
CA LYS A 383 13.00 -9.38 22.31
C LYS A 383 13.59 -8.55 21.18
N PHE A 384 13.10 -8.75 19.95
CA PHE A 384 13.62 -8.02 18.79
C PHE A 384 13.36 -6.52 18.91
N ALA A 385 12.10 -6.12 19.12
CA ALA A 385 11.75 -4.71 19.30
C ALA A 385 12.48 -4.06 20.50
N LEU A 386 12.70 -4.81 21.59
CA LEU A 386 13.47 -4.33 22.74
C LEU A 386 14.95 -4.12 22.41
N SER A 387 15.56 -5.01 21.64
CA SER A 387 16.96 -4.85 21.21
C SER A 387 17.18 -3.62 20.32
N LYS A 388 16.14 -3.16 19.62
CA LYS A 388 16.15 -1.94 18.81
C LYS A 388 15.85 -0.67 19.62
N GLY A 389 15.38 -0.81 20.86
CA GLY A 389 15.00 0.32 21.70
C GLY A 389 13.80 1.10 21.16
N TRP A 390 12.92 0.46 20.40
CA TRP A 390 11.76 1.15 19.82
C TRP A 390 10.75 1.56 20.89
N VAL A 391 10.34 2.83 20.82
CA VAL A 391 9.38 3.45 21.73
C VAL A 391 8.20 4.03 20.97
N ILE A 392 7.04 4.09 21.64
CA ILE A 392 5.90 4.91 21.25
C ILE A 392 6.06 6.26 21.95
N GLU A 393 6.20 7.32 21.17
CA GLU A 393 6.39 8.70 21.67
C GLU A 393 5.08 9.50 21.76
N LYS A 394 4.09 9.12 20.95
CA LYS A 394 2.82 9.83 20.82
C LYS A 394 1.67 8.87 20.58
N VAL A 395 0.54 9.20 21.20
CA VAL A 395 -0.77 8.63 20.88
C VAL A 395 -1.70 9.77 20.49
N SER A 396 -2.37 9.65 19.35
CA SER A 396 -3.41 10.57 18.88
C SER A 396 -4.73 9.80 18.82
N VAL A 397 -5.73 10.22 19.59
CA VAL A 397 -7.06 9.58 19.65
C VAL A 397 -8.11 10.50 19.06
N LEU A 398 -8.86 10.01 18.08
CA LEU A 398 -9.81 10.76 17.27
C LEU A 398 -11.23 10.26 17.51
N GLY A 399 -12.21 11.16 17.40
CA GLY A 399 -13.64 10.82 17.50
C GLY A 399 -14.22 10.81 18.91
N LEU A 400 -13.48 11.26 19.92
CA LEU A 400 -13.95 11.25 21.31
C LEU A 400 -15.06 12.28 21.52
N ARG A 401 -16.05 11.99 22.37
CA ARG A 401 -17.07 12.97 22.79
C ARG A 401 -16.52 13.96 23.83
N GLY A 402 -16.86 15.25 23.72
CA GLY A 402 -16.68 16.24 24.78
C GLY A 402 -15.61 17.31 24.50
N ALA A 403 -15.01 17.88 25.57
CA ALA A 403 -14.13 19.06 25.49
C ALA A 403 -12.62 18.74 25.40
N GLY A 404 -12.24 17.46 25.31
CA GLY A 404 -10.88 17.04 24.98
C GLY A 404 -9.83 17.15 26.08
N GLN A 405 -10.19 17.44 27.33
CA GLN A 405 -9.21 17.43 28.42
C GLN A 405 -8.86 15.98 28.78
N ALA A 406 -7.56 15.61 28.76
CA ALA A 406 -7.10 14.37 29.36
C ALA A 406 -6.52 14.66 30.75
N SER A 407 -7.00 13.95 31.77
CA SER A 407 -6.49 13.99 33.13
C SER A 407 -6.19 12.58 33.64
N GLU A 408 -5.44 12.47 34.73
CA GLU A 408 -5.15 11.19 35.39
C GLU A 408 -4.56 10.15 34.42
N ILE A 409 -3.51 10.55 33.69
CA ILE A 409 -2.81 9.62 32.78
C ILE A 409 -2.04 8.60 33.62
N GLU A 410 -2.37 7.34 33.43
CA GLU A 410 -1.70 6.19 34.02
C GLU A 410 -1.06 5.34 32.94
N ILE A 411 0.17 4.90 33.19
CA ILE A 411 0.87 3.92 32.34
C ILE A 411 1.30 2.77 33.25
N ASN A 412 0.89 1.55 32.91
CA ASN A 412 1.12 0.33 33.66
C ASN A 412 0.69 0.45 35.14
N GLY A 413 -0.44 1.13 35.38
CA GLY A 413 -0.98 1.38 36.72
C GLY A 413 -0.21 2.40 37.56
N SER A 414 0.80 3.05 36.99
CA SER A 414 1.53 4.14 37.66
C SER A 414 1.07 5.49 37.09
N PRO A 415 0.62 6.44 37.94
CA PRO A 415 0.37 7.81 37.51
C PRO A 415 1.64 8.40 36.91
N VAL A 416 1.52 9.07 35.76
CA VAL A 416 2.66 9.77 35.18
C VAL A 416 2.84 11.09 35.93
N ALA A 417 3.69 11.10 36.97
CA ALA A 417 4.00 12.30 37.74
C ALA A 417 4.78 13.29 36.87
N ASN A 418 4.30 14.54 36.81
CA ASN A 418 4.90 15.66 36.06
C ASN A 418 6.29 16.11 36.58
N GLU A 419 6.88 15.42 37.56
CA GLU A 419 8.19 15.76 38.10
C GLU A 419 9.31 15.24 37.18
N GLY A 420 9.67 16.07 36.20
CA GLY A 420 10.87 15.91 35.36
C GLY A 420 10.65 15.39 33.94
N LYS A 421 9.48 14.78 33.63
CA LYS A 421 9.09 14.39 32.26
C LYS A 421 7.89 15.22 31.81
N LYS A 422 8.05 16.00 30.75
CA LYS A 422 7.00 16.89 30.24
C LYS A 422 6.07 16.12 29.29
N ILE A 423 5.14 15.34 29.84
CA ILE A 423 4.01 14.82 29.04
C ILE A 423 3.18 16.02 28.60
N GLU A 424 2.95 16.15 27.30
CA GLU A 424 2.13 17.21 26.74
C GLU A 424 0.82 16.62 26.24
N VAL A 425 -0.28 17.18 26.73
CA VAL A 425 -1.64 16.84 26.28
C VAL A 425 -2.19 18.03 25.51
N SER A 426 -2.73 17.78 24.33
CA SER A 426 -3.49 18.79 23.58
C SER A 426 -4.76 18.21 23.01
N SER A 427 -5.73 19.07 22.74
CA SER A 427 -6.99 18.68 22.13
C SER A 427 -7.44 19.68 21.07
N LYS A 428 -8.16 19.17 20.07
CA LYS A 428 -8.74 19.98 19.00
C LYS A 428 -10.14 19.45 18.68
N GLU A 429 -11.09 20.34 18.46
CA GLU A 429 -12.40 19.96 17.93
C GLU A 429 -12.26 19.46 16.49
N HIS A 430 -13.06 18.45 16.14
CA HIS A 430 -13.15 18.00 14.77
C HIS A 430 -14.00 18.95 13.94
N THR A 431 -13.64 19.10 12.66
CA THR A 431 -14.44 19.78 11.65
C THR A 431 -14.95 18.75 10.65
N TYR A 432 -16.24 18.81 10.35
CA TYR A 432 -16.86 17.94 9.36
C TYR A 432 -16.94 18.65 8.01
N VAL A 433 -16.63 17.94 6.93
CA VAL A 433 -16.69 18.51 5.57
C VAL A 433 -18.15 18.92 5.24
N VAL A 434 -18.37 20.07 4.58
CA VAL A 434 -19.70 20.70 4.42
C VAL A 434 -20.74 19.76 3.78
N GLY A 435 -21.97 19.75 4.31
CA GLY A 435 -23.09 18.90 3.85
C GLY A 435 -23.28 17.60 4.64
N LEU A 436 -22.76 17.55 5.87
CA LEU A 436 -22.66 16.37 6.74
C LEU A 436 -23.46 16.48 8.06
N GLU A 437 -24.19 17.57 8.27
CA GLU A 437 -25.08 17.76 9.43
C GLU A 437 -26.34 16.89 9.28
N GLU A 438 -26.28 15.63 9.73
CA GLU A 438 -27.50 14.98 10.22
C GLU A 438 -27.76 15.54 11.64
N GLU A 439 -28.94 16.15 11.82
CA GLU A 439 -29.37 16.88 13.01
C GLU A 439 -28.99 16.14 14.32
N GLY A 440 -28.09 16.75 15.12
CA GLY A 440 -27.75 16.29 16.47
C GLY A 440 -26.25 16.13 16.79
N GLU A 441 -25.37 16.93 16.19
CA GLU A 441 -23.91 16.78 16.34
C GLU A 441 -23.43 16.83 17.80
N ASN A 442 -23.10 15.65 18.33
CA ASN A 442 -22.17 15.58 19.46
C ASN A 442 -20.81 16.08 18.95
N LYS A 443 -20.38 17.24 19.47
CA LYS A 443 -19.00 17.73 19.30
C LYS A 443 -18.02 16.58 19.55
N SER A 444 -17.23 16.26 18.53
CA SER A 444 -16.15 15.29 18.66
C SER A 444 -14.79 16.00 18.68
N VAL A 445 -13.85 15.42 19.40
CA VAL A 445 -12.52 15.98 19.60
C VAL A 445 -11.45 14.94 19.31
N MET A 446 -10.30 15.42 18.85
CA MET A 446 -9.06 14.68 18.90
C MET A 446 -8.28 15.05 20.16
N VAL A 447 -7.62 14.09 20.77
CA VAL A 447 -6.68 14.27 21.89
C VAL A 447 -5.33 13.70 21.51
N GLU A 448 -4.26 14.48 21.66
CA GLU A 448 -2.88 14.01 21.52
C GLU A 448 -2.19 13.96 22.88
N VAL A 449 -1.49 12.85 23.14
CA VAL A 449 -0.58 12.70 24.28
C VAL A 449 0.83 12.47 23.74
N LYS A 450 1.76 13.39 24.07
CA LYS A 450 3.16 13.41 23.58
C LYS A 450 4.16 13.28 24.73
N GLY A 451 5.39 12.89 24.38
CA GLY A 451 6.48 12.71 25.34
C GLY A 451 6.48 11.34 26.01
N LEU A 452 5.78 10.36 25.42
CA LEU A 452 5.73 8.99 25.88
C LEU A 452 7.07 8.28 25.62
N GLU A 453 7.37 7.25 26.41
CA GLU A 453 8.55 6.40 26.23
C GLU A 453 8.15 4.93 26.39
N ILE A 454 6.99 4.55 25.84
CA ILE A 454 6.44 3.20 25.99
C ILE A 454 7.22 2.25 25.07
N LEU A 455 7.90 1.26 25.64
CA LEU A 455 8.65 0.26 24.86
C LEU A 455 7.70 -0.61 24.02
N VAL A 456 7.89 -0.63 22.71
CA VAL A 456 7.04 -1.41 21.77
C VAL A 456 7.10 -2.91 22.04
N GLY A 457 8.26 -3.41 22.50
CA GLY A 457 8.49 -4.84 22.75
C GLY A 457 8.05 -5.34 24.13
N LYS A 458 7.27 -4.56 24.89
CA LYS A 458 6.63 -5.01 26.15
C LYS A 458 5.12 -4.76 26.09
N ASP A 459 4.38 -5.65 26.74
CA ASP A 459 2.98 -5.37 27.07
C ASP A 459 2.91 -4.07 27.86
N PHE A 460 1.97 -3.22 27.48
CA PHE A 460 1.66 -2.02 28.24
C PHE A 460 0.15 -1.86 28.37
N ASN A 461 -0.24 -1.08 29.37
CA ASN A 461 -1.59 -0.55 29.51
C ASN A 461 -1.49 0.95 29.81
N MET A 462 -2.24 1.76 29.11
CA MET A 462 -2.31 3.21 29.28
C MET A 462 -3.78 3.60 29.42
N SER A 463 -4.10 4.45 30.39
CA SER A 463 -5.45 5.00 30.53
C SER A 463 -5.42 6.44 30.93
N TRP A 464 -6.48 7.17 30.57
CA TRP A 464 -6.70 8.54 31.03
C TRP A 464 -8.19 8.84 31.09
N LYS A 465 -8.55 9.73 32.02
CA LYS A 465 -9.91 10.25 32.09
C LYS A 465 -10.08 11.38 31.11
N MET A 466 -11.23 11.38 30.46
CA MET A 466 -11.72 12.47 29.65
C MET A 466 -12.44 13.46 30.56
N GLY A 467 -12.00 14.71 30.58
CA GLY A 467 -12.73 15.83 31.14
C GLY A 467 -13.93 16.14 30.25
N ILE A 468 -14.98 15.33 30.40
CA ILE A 468 -16.25 15.54 29.72
C ILE A 468 -17.05 16.54 30.56
N SER A 469 -16.97 17.81 30.22
CA SER A 469 -17.89 18.82 30.76
C SER A 469 -19.27 18.65 30.09
N GLY A 470 -20.23 18.04 30.79
CA GLY A 470 -21.67 18.17 30.50
C GLY A 470 -22.41 16.87 30.15
N ALA A 471 -22.90 16.18 31.18
CA ALA A 471 -24.22 15.55 31.18
C ALA A 471 -24.70 15.55 32.65
N ASN A 472 -25.15 16.72 33.11
CA ASN A 472 -26.16 16.79 34.17
C ASN A 472 -27.53 16.87 33.50
#